data_AF-A0A932IGT0-F1
#
_entry.id   AF-A0A932IGT0-F1
#
_cell.length_a   1.000
_cell.length_b   1.000
_cell.length_c   1.000
_cell.angle_alpha   90.00
_cell.angle_beta   90.00
_cell.angle_gamma   90.00
#
_symmetry.space_group_name_H-M   'P 1'
#
loop_
_entity.id
_entity.type
_entity.pdbx_description
1 polymer ?
#
loop_
_entity_poly.entity_id
_entity_poly.type
_entity_poly.pdbx_seq_one_letter_code
_entity_poly.pdbx_strand_id
1 'polypeptide(L)'
;MRGWLLGAVLLGLVGCRADIQSGLDEANDLLYRKQYAASERLYRKLFKRLEQGGNLDDEEDAQRQFILDRLGKINALYLRDYTQAIADFQLLIRHYPKTDQAFAARATVADIYHHKLGDLQTAIDAYHKLV
;
A
#
# COMPACT_ATOMS: atom_id res chain seq x y z
N MET A 1 -32.47 -14.15 32.50
CA MET A 1 -31.01 -13.96 32.60
C MET A 1 -30.44 -13.89 31.19
N ARG A 2 -30.23 -12.68 30.65
CA ARG A 2 -29.64 -12.42 29.33
C ARG A 2 -28.28 -11.77 29.58
N GLY A 3 -27.20 -12.37 29.09
CA GLY A 3 -25.88 -11.74 29.25
C GLY A 3 -24.68 -12.58 28.85
N TRP A 4 -24.68 -13.25 27.69
CA TRP A 4 -23.53 -14.05 27.23
C TRP A 4 -23.30 -13.94 25.70
N LEU A 5 -23.48 -12.76 25.10
CA LEU A 5 -23.18 -12.56 23.66
C LEU A 5 -22.11 -11.51 23.36
N LEU A 6 -21.48 -10.90 24.38
CA LEU A 6 -20.44 -9.87 24.18
C LEU A 6 -19.01 -10.43 24.07
N GLY A 7 -18.76 -11.70 24.42
CA GLY A 7 -17.40 -12.26 24.48
C GLY A 7 -16.81 -12.72 23.14
N ALA A 8 -17.63 -13.15 22.19
CA ALA A 8 -17.14 -13.77 20.94
C ALA A 8 -16.70 -12.76 19.88
N VAL A 9 -17.26 -11.55 19.89
CA VAL A 9 -16.95 -10.50 18.89
C VAL A 9 -15.57 -9.89 19.12
N LEU A 10 -15.15 -9.76 20.38
CA LEU A 10 -13.84 -9.19 20.75
C LEU A 10 -12.65 -10.07 20.36
N LEU A 11 -12.79 -11.40 20.38
CA LEU A 11 -11.72 -12.34 20.01
C LEU A 11 -11.45 -12.39 18.51
N GLY A 12 -12.47 -12.22 17.66
CA GLY A 12 -12.32 -12.25 16.20
C GLY A 12 -11.54 -11.05 15.65
N LEU A 13 -11.77 -9.85 16.19
CA LEU A 13 -11.11 -8.63 15.74
C LEU A 13 -9.62 -8.60 16.13
N VAL A 14 -9.27 -9.06 17.34
CA VAL A 14 -7.88 -9.14 17.80
C VAL A 14 -7.06 -10.15 16.99
N GLY A 15 -7.66 -11.29 16.61
CA GLY A 15 -7.01 -12.30 15.79
C GLY A 15 -6.68 -11.82 14.37
N CYS A 16 -7.54 -10.98 13.77
CA CYS A 16 -7.27 -10.38 12.47
C CYS A 16 -6.14 -9.35 12.52
N ARG A 17 -6.14 -8.49 13.53
CA ARG A 17 -5.12 -7.45 13.73
C ARG A 17 -3.71 -8.03 13.89
N ALA A 18 -3.56 -9.06 14.73
CA ALA A 18 -2.28 -9.74 14.92
C ALA A 18 -1.77 -10.42 13.64
N ASP A 19 -2.66 -10.92 12.79
CA ASP A 19 -2.31 -11.54 11.51
C ASP A 19 -1.80 -10.52 10.48
N ILE A 20 -2.40 -9.32 10.41
CA ILE A 20 -1.89 -8.27 9.50
C ILE A 20 -0.51 -7.82 9.93
N GLN A 21 -0.31 -7.51 11.22
CA GLN A 21 0.97 -7.02 11.70
C GLN A 21 2.11 -8.03 11.49
N SER A 22 1.88 -9.30 11.86
CA SER A 22 2.89 -10.35 11.63
C SER A 22 3.18 -10.57 10.14
N GLY A 23 2.17 -10.45 9.27
CA GLY A 23 2.36 -10.48 7.83
C GLY A 23 3.17 -9.31 7.29
N LEU A 24 3.02 -8.10 7.85
CA LEU A 24 3.83 -6.93 7.49
C LEU A 24 5.29 -7.13 7.89
N ASP A 25 5.54 -7.69 9.07
CA ASP A 25 6.89 -8.02 9.53
C ASP A 25 7.56 -9.03 8.58
N GLU A 26 6.85 -10.09 8.20
CA GLU A 26 7.33 -11.07 7.22
C GLU A 26 7.58 -10.43 5.84
N ALA A 27 6.69 -9.57 5.36
CA ALA A 27 6.86 -8.88 4.08
C ALA A 27 8.09 -7.95 4.07
N ASN A 28 8.38 -7.30 5.20
CA ASN A 28 9.59 -6.50 5.40
C ASN A 28 10.85 -7.37 5.46
N ASP A 29 10.79 -8.53 6.12
CA ASP A 29 11.90 -9.48 6.15
C ASP A 29 12.23 -10.00 4.74
N LEU A 30 11.22 -10.33 3.94
CA LEU A 30 11.39 -10.70 2.53
C LEU A 30 12.05 -9.57 1.73
N LEU A 31 11.62 -8.33 1.96
CA LEU A 31 12.21 -7.15 1.32
C LEU A 31 13.68 -6.98 1.70
N TYR A 32 14.02 -7.09 2.98
CA TYR A 32 15.39 -7.02 3.50
C TYR A 32 16.28 -8.11 2.88
N ARG A 33 15.74 -9.33 2.73
CA ARG A 33 16.40 -10.46 2.06
C ARG A 33 16.43 -10.34 0.53
N LYS A 34 15.98 -9.21 -0.04
CA LYS A 34 15.90 -8.93 -1.48
C LYS A 34 14.98 -9.89 -2.26
N GLN A 35 14.07 -10.57 -1.56
CA GLN A 35 13.06 -11.43 -2.16
C GLN A 35 11.87 -10.58 -2.61
N TYR A 36 12.12 -9.64 -3.53
CA TYR A 36 11.19 -8.56 -3.88
C TYR A 36 9.84 -9.08 -4.39
N ALA A 37 9.84 -10.08 -5.26
CA ALA A 37 8.60 -10.66 -5.78
C ALA A 37 7.80 -11.40 -4.70
N ALA A 38 8.46 -12.00 -3.71
CA ALA A 38 7.76 -12.64 -2.60
C ALA A 38 7.17 -11.60 -1.63
N SER A 39 7.97 -10.57 -1.31
CA SER A 39 7.53 -9.43 -0.50
C SER A 39 6.31 -8.74 -1.13
N GLU A 40 6.37 -8.45 -2.43
CA GLU A 40 5.28 -7.83 -3.19
C GLU A 40 3.99 -8.66 -3.12
N ARG A 41 4.07 -9.98 -3.36
CA ARG A 41 2.91 -10.87 -3.28
C ARG A 41 2.28 -10.88 -1.89
N LEU A 42 3.11 -10.87 -0.85
CA LEU A 42 2.62 -10.86 0.52
C LEU A 42 1.94 -9.52 0.86
N TYR A 43 2.54 -8.40 0.48
CA TYR A 43 1.92 -7.08 0.60
C TYR A 43 0.56 -7.01 -0.13
N ARG A 44 0.45 -7.55 -1.35
CA ARG A 44 -0.85 -7.63 -2.05
C ARG A 44 -1.88 -8.47 -1.31
N LYS A 45 -1.47 -9.60 -0.72
CA LYS A 45 -2.36 -10.46 0.07
C LYS A 45 -2.90 -9.70 1.28
N LEU A 46 -2.04 -8.95 1.98
CA LEU A 46 -2.42 -8.14 3.14
C LEU A 46 -3.36 -6.99 2.75
N PHE A 47 -3.03 -6.27 1.68
CA PHE A 47 -3.90 -5.22 1.13
C PHE A 47 -5.30 -5.77 0.83
N LYS A 48 -5.39 -6.90 0.12
CA LYS A 48 -6.68 -7.54 -0.20
C LYS A 48 -7.47 -7.90 1.05
N ARG A 49 -6.80 -8.34 2.12
CA ARG A 49 -7.46 -8.69 3.39
C ARG A 49 -8.04 -7.45 4.07
N LEU A 50 -7.30 -6.34 4.09
CA LEU A 50 -7.80 -5.06 4.61
C LEU A 50 -9.04 -4.59 3.82
N GLU A 51 -8.99 -4.63 2.49
CA GLU A 51 -10.12 -4.20 1.64
C GLU A 51 -11.37 -5.10 1.78
N GLN A 52 -11.22 -6.33 2.26
CA GLN A 52 -12.34 -7.24 2.55
C GLN A 52 -12.93 -7.04 3.95
N GLY A 53 -12.21 -6.39 4.87
CA GLY A 53 -12.58 -6.25 6.28
C GLY A 53 -13.77 -5.32 6.55
N GLY A 54 -14.22 -4.56 5.55
CA GLY A 54 -15.26 -3.55 5.73
C GLY A 54 -14.65 -2.20 6.11
N ASN A 55 -15.16 -1.57 7.17
CA ASN A 55 -14.60 -0.30 7.65
C ASN A 55 -13.33 -0.54 8.44
N LEU A 56 -12.22 0.06 7.99
CA LEU A 56 -10.94 0.02 8.68
C LEU A 56 -10.97 0.87 9.94
N ASP A 57 -10.33 0.41 11.01
CA ASP A 57 -9.94 1.28 12.12
C ASP A 57 -8.70 2.13 11.78
N ASP A 58 -8.32 3.04 12.67
CA ASP A 58 -7.21 3.96 12.43
C ASP A 58 -5.86 3.25 12.20
N GLU A 59 -5.65 2.09 12.84
CA GLU A 59 -4.41 1.33 12.67
C GLU A 59 -4.43 0.59 11.34
N GLU A 60 -5.53 -0.09 11.01
CA GLU A 60 -5.70 -0.78 9.74
C GLU A 60 -5.63 0.20 8.55
N ASP A 61 -6.14 1.42 8.71
CA ASP A 61 -6.01 2.47 7.71
C ASP A 61 -4.56 2.94 7.55
N ALA A 62 -3.82 3.10 8.65
CA ALA A 62 -2.38 3.40 8.60
C ALA A 62 -1.57 2.26 7.94
N GLN A 63 -1.93 1.00 8.23
CA GLN A 63 -1.32 -0.18 7.60
C GLN A 63 -1.63 -0.21 6.10
N ARG A 64 -2.86 0.10 5.69
CA ARG A 64 -3.22 0.18 4.26
C ARG A 64 -2.39 1.24 3.54
N GLN A 65 -2.24 2.43 4.14
CA GLN A 65 -1.37 3.48 3.59
C GLN A 65 0.07 2.98 3.42
N PHE A 66 0.62 2.35 4.46
CA PHE A 66 1.97 1.79 4.44
C PHE A 66 2.13 0.75 3.33
N ILE A 67 1.18 -0.18 3.20
CA ILE A 67 1.23 -1.24 2.18
C ILE A 67 1.23 -0.65 0.77
N LEU A 68 0.37 0.33 0.49
CA LEU A 68 0.32 0.96 -0.84
C LEU A 68 1.63 1.69 -1.19
N ASP A 69 2.22 2.41 -0.23
CA ASP A 69 3.54 3.03 -0.40
C ASP A 69 4.63 1.99 -0.67
N ARG A 70 4.63 0.87 0.06
CA ARG A 70 5.59 -0.23 -0.13
C ARG A 70 5.42 -0.91 -1.49
N LEU A 71 4.19 -1.22 -1.90
CA LEU A 71 3.91 -1.82 -3.21
C LEU A 71 4.41 -0.94 -4.35
N GLY A 72 4.07 0.36 -4.33
CA GLY A 72 4.54 1.30 -5.34
C GLY A 72 6.07 1.37 -5.42
N LYS A 73 6.76 1.45 -4.27
CA LYS A 73 8.23 1.47 -4.20
C LYS A 73 8.86 0.16 -4.66
N ILE A 74 8.32 -0.99 -4.27
CA ILE A 74 8.87 -2.29 -4.67
C ILE A 74 8.77 -2.46 -6.19
N ASN A 75 7.61 -2.14 -6.76
CA ASN A 75 7.39 -2.23 -8.20
C ASN A 75 8.29 -1.25 -8.97
N ALA A 76 8.43 0.00 -8.50
CA ALA A 76 9.25 1.00 -9.18
C ALA A 76 10.76 0.72 -9.09
N LEU A 77 11.24 0.38 -7.89
CA LEU A 77 12.68 0.39 -7.59
C LEU A 77 13.34 -0.98 -7.81
N TYR A 78 12.61 -2.08 -7.51
CA TYR A 78 13.20 -3.41 -7.50
C TYR A 78 12.71 -4.29 -8.63
N LEU A 79 11.40 -4.33 -8.88
CA LEU A 79 10.83 -5.18 -9.93
C LEU A 79 10.81 -4.50 -11.31
N ARG A 80 10.92 -3.16 -11.33
CA ARG A 80 10.80 -2.32 -12.54
C ARG A 80 9.48 -2.53 -13.29
N ASP A 81 8.44 -2.93 -12.57
CA ASP A 81 7.07 -2.97 -13.08
C ASP A 81 6.46 -1.57 -12.92
N TYR A 82 6.77 -0.70 -13.87
CA TYR A 82 6.38 0.71 -13.81
C TYR A 82 4.88 0.91 -13.93
N THR A 83 4.19 0.07 -14.70
CA THR A 83 2.73 0.10 -14.82
C THR A 83 2.08 -0.21 -13.47
N GLN A 84 2.54 -1.27 -12.82
CA GLN A 84 2.01 -1.65 -11.51
C GLN A 84 2.38 -0.63 -10.42
N ALA A 85 3.61 -0.08 -10.45
CA ALA A 85 4.03 0.97 -9.54
C ALA A 85 3.13 2.21 -9.63
N ILE A 86 2.82 2.66 -10.85
CA ILE A 86 1.90 3.79 -11.07
C ILE A 86 0.53 3.46 -10.50
N ALA A 87 -0.01 2.27 -10.73
CA ALA A 87 -1.31 1.86 -10.21
C ALA A 87 -1.34 1.88 -8.67
N ASP A 88 -0.32 1.32 -8.02
CA ASP A 88 -0.21 1.27 -6.56
C ASP A 88 -0.08 2.69 -5.96
N PHE A 89 0.73 3.57 -6.58
CA PHE A 89 0.83 4.97 -6.17
C PHE A 89 -0.45 5.78 -6.40
N GLN A 90 -1.17 5.52 -7.49
CA GLN A 90 -2.46 6.19 -7.75
C GLN A 90 -3.52 5.79 -6.71
N LEU A 91 -3.51 4.54 -6.24
CA LEU A 91 -4.33 4.13 -5.10
C LEU A 91 -3.93 4.90 -3.83
N LEU A 92 -2.63 4.97 -3.51
CA LEU A 92 -2.14 5.73 -2.36
C LEU A 92 -2.59 7.20 -2.40
N ILE A 93 -2.45 7.85 -3.56
CA ILE A 93 -2.85 9.25 -3.77
C ILE A 93 -4.35 9.44 -3.60
N ARG A 94 -5.16 8.48 -4.06
CA ARG A 94 -6.62 8.53 -3.97
C ARG A 94 -7.11 8.38 -2.53
N HIS A 95 -6.57 7.41 -1.80
CA HIS A 95 -7.00 7.13 -0.43
C HIS A 95 -6.42 8.12 0.58
N TYR A 96 -5.21 8.61 0.35
CA TYR A 96 -4.46 9.40 1.33
C TYR A 96 -3.93 10.73 0.75
N PRO A 97 -4.78 11.54 0.08
CA PRO A 97 -4.31 12.63 -0.80
C PRO A 97 -3.48 13.71 -0.11
N LYS A 98 -3.58 13.85 1.21
CA LYS A 98 -2.93 14.91 2.00
C LYS A 98 -1.70 14.44 2.78
N THR A 99 -1.25 13.21 2.57
CA THR A 99 -0.08 12.66 3.28
C THR A 99 1.21 12.93 2.52
N ASP A 100 2.33 12.99 3.25
CA ASP A 100 3.67 13.16 2.66
C ASP A 100 3.99 12.03 1.66
N GLN A 101 3.55 10.80 1.96
CA GLN A 101 3.71 9.65 1.08
C GLN A 101 2.92 9.85 -0.22
N ALA A 102 1.70 10.38 -0.17
CA ALA A 102 0.96 10.70 -1.40
C ALA A 102 1.60 11.86 -2.19
N PHE A 103 2.18 12.86 -1.52
CA PHE A 103 2.93 13.90 -2.21
C PHE A 103 4.16 13.32 -2.94
N ALA A 104 4.96 12.51 -2.25
CA ALA A 104 6.11 11.81 -2.83
C ALA A 104 5.70 10.85 -3.97
N ALA A 105 4.55 10.17 -3.83
CA ALA A 105 4.01 9.30 -4.86
C ALA A 105 3.63 10.05 -6.14
N ARG A 106 3.06 11.27 -6.03
CA ARG A 106 2.76 12.08 -7.22
C ARG A 106 4.02 12.44 -8.00
N ALA A 107 5.07 12.87 -7.29
CA ALA A 107 6.38 13.15 -7.91
C ALA A 107 6.97 11.89 -8.55
N THR A 108 6.93 10.76 -7.85
CA THR A 108 7.44 9.48 -8.37
C THR A 108 6.68 9.03 -9.63
N VAL A 109 5.36 9.21 -9.69
CA VAL A 109 4.57 8.91 -10.89
C VAL A 109 4.99 9.77 -12.07
N ALA A 110 5.20 11.08 -11.85
CA ALA A 110 5.69 11.98 -12.89
C ALA A 110 7.08 11.55 -13.39
N ASP A 111 7.99 11.20 -12.47
CA ASP A 111 9.34 10.70 -12.80
C ASP A 111 9.30 9.38 -13.57
N ILE A 112 8.37 8.48 -13.25
CA ILE A 112 8.20 7.23 -14.01
C ILE A 112 7.78 7.53 -15.46
N TYR A 113 6.78 8.39 -15.66
CA TYR A 113 6.36 8.79 -17.01
C TYR A 113 7.52 9.43 -17.78
N HIS A 114 8.25 10.34 -17.15
CA HIS A 114 9.36 11.06 -17.76
C HIS A 114 10.53 10.13 -18.10
N HIS A 115 11.05 9.40 -17.12
CA HIS A 115 12.35 8.75 -17.23
C HIS A 115 12.28 7.27 -17.58
N LYS A 116 11.16 6.60 -17.30
CA LYS A 116 11.04 5.15 -17.47
C LYS A 116 10.17 4.77 -18.66
N LEU A 117 9.08 5.51 -18.88
CA LEU A 117 8.17 5.26 -19.99
C LEU A 117 8.44 6.18 -21.20
N GLY A 118 9.09 7.33 -20.99
CA GLY A 118 9.34 8.32 -22.05
C GLY A 118 8.08 9.03 -22.53
N ASP A 119 6.97 8.93 -21.77
CA ASP A 119 5.73 9.63 -22.03
C ASP A 119 5.82 11.05 -21.46
N LEU A 120 6.50 11.92 -22.20
CA LEU A 120 6.78 13.29 -21.79
C LEU A 120 5.50 14.11 -21.63
N GLN A 121 4.47 13.84 -22.42
CA GLN A 121 3.21 14.58 -22.33
C GLN A 121 2.54 14.31 -20.99
N THR A 122 2.38 13.03 -20.63
CA THR A 122 1.79 12.66 -19.34
C THR A 122 2.67 13.12 -18.17
N ALA A 123 4.00 13.10 -18.32
CA ALA A 123 4.91 13.60 -17.31
C ALA A 123 4.73 15.11 -17.05
N ILE A 124 4.67 15.93 -18.11
CA ILE A 124 4.43 17.39 -18.00
C ILE A 124 3.11 17.66 -17.27
N ASP A 125 2.05 16.97 -17.67
CA ASP A 125 0.73 17.10 -17.02
C ASP A 125 0.74 16.67 -15.56
N ALA A 126 1.57 15.69 -15.20
CA ALA A 126 1.75 15.23 -13.82
C ALA A 126 2.57 16.24 -12.99
N TYR A 127 3.68 16.77 -13.52
CA TYR A 127 4.50 17.76 -12.82
C TYR A 127 3.73 19.07 -12.57
N HIS A 128 2.90 19.53 -13.52
CA HIS A 128 2.06 20.72 -13.32
C HIS A 128 1.06 20.58 -12.17
N LYS A 129 0.70 19.36 -11.77
CA LYS A 129 -0.21 19.11 -10.63
C LYS A 129 0.50 19.13 -9.28
N LEU A 130 1.83 19.28 -9.24
CA LEU A 130 2.62 19.33 -8.00
C LEU A 130 2.80 20.75 -7.44
N VAL A 131 2.55 21.78 -8.27
CA VAL A 131 2.75 23.20 -7.95
C VAL A 131 1.47 23.91 -7.56
#